data_AF-A0A819KVW9-F1
#
_entry.id   AF-A0A819KVW9-F1
#
_cell.length_a   1.000
_cell.length_b   1.000
_cell.length_c   1.000
_cell.angle_alpha   90.00
_cell.angle_beta   90.00
_cell.angle_gamma   90.00
#
_symmetry.space_group_name_H-M   'P 1'
#
loop_
_entity.id
_entity.type
_entity.pdbx_description
1 polymer ?
#
loop_
_entity_poly.entity_id
_entity_poly.type
_entity_poly.pdbx_seq_one_letter_code
_entity_poly.pdbx_strand_id
1 'polypeptide(L)'
;LRKEMVTRVNELSSEFRRVSKMQVVQTTRQIILENVRLNNQMALIENDYNDFEAKNGNIREEKKSKSLEYSLLDERERMMAKKNRKTYQLIEKLTDECTTNEQFIASLDEKLSSIDYTQQLIDELEQLNEKNETRRNQALEENELLRRSIIQREETLSQYQHDMNKAKRSIGNTVQALNHAIQSSSETLDTSQKIDIRLRAFQNILQLLNTATQLGIGPKLNDLAAKNESEPLLTTNDVDILPSPIQPLGALRKIKTRSIGVQTSISNRNPIPYHLQSDSSILPPLSPTVQRQRSSLLSA
;
A
#
# COMPACT_ATOMS: atom_id res chain seq x y z
N LEU A 1 64.00 -145.44 -4.89
CA LEU A 1 62.83 -144.81 -4.23
C LEU A 1 63.19 -143.90 -3.04
N ARG A 2 63.60 -144.41 -1.86
CA ARG A 2 63.77 -143.55 -0.65
C ARG A 2 64.81 -142.42 -0.81
N LYS A 3 65.95 -142.70 -1.42
CA LYS A 3 67.03 -141.71 -1.67
C LYS A 3 66.59 -140.62 -2.65
N GLU A 4 65.91 -141.00 -3.73
CA GLU A 4 65.37 -140.09 -4.75
C GLU A 4 64.23 -139.20 -4.19
N MET A 5 63.45 -139.74 -3.25
CA MET A 5 62.41 -138.98 -2.56
C MET A 5 63.02 -137.92 -1.63
N VAL A 6 64.09 -138.25 -0.91
CA VAL A 6 64.81 -137.28 -0.06
C VAL A 6 65.48 -136.19 -0.88
N THR A 7 66.07 -136.51 -2.04
CA THR A 7 66.65 -135.48 -2.92
C THR A 7 65.59 -134.54 -3.47
N ARG A 8 64.44 -135.06 -3.94
CA ARG A 8 63.31 -134.21 -4.39
C ARG A 8 62.74 -133.33 -3.29
N VAL A 9 62.63 -133.81 -2.05
CA VAL A 9 62.17 -133.00 -0.92
C VAL A 9 63.17 -131.90 -0.56
N ASN A 10 64.48 -132.19 -0.65
CA ASN A 10 65.52 -131.17 -0.44
C ASN A 10 65.55 -130.12 -1.56
N GLU A 11 65.36 -130.54 -2.82
CA GLU A 11 65.23 -129.64 -3.97
C GLU A 11 63.99 -128.75 -3.84
N LEU A 12 62.82 -129.33 -3.52
CA LEU A 12 61.60 -128.57 -3.23
C LEU A 12 61.81 -127.62 -2.06
N SER A 13 62.45 -128.06 -0.98
CA SER A 13 62.74 -127.20 0.18
C SER A 13 63.69 -126.05 -0.18
N SER A 14 64.65 -126.28 -1.06
CA SER A 14 65.55 -125.24 -1.58
C SER A 14 64.80 -124.24 -2.45
N GLU A 15 63.95 -124.69 -3.37
CA GLU A 15 63.09 -123.81 -4.18
C GLU A 15 62.11 -123.04 -3.31
N PHE A 16 61.47 -123.68 -2.32
CA PHE A 16 60.59 -122.98 -1.37
C PHE A 16 61.35 -121.90 -0.58
N ARG A 17 62.57 -122.17 -0.11
CA ARG A 17 63.41 -121.16 0.56
C ARG A 17 63.77 -120.01 -0.39
N ARG A 18 64.10 -120.32 -1.64
CA ARG A 18 64.45 -119.33 -2.66
C ARG A 18 63.26 -118.44 -3.02
N VAL A 19 62.11 -119.04 -3.32
CA VAL A 19 60.85 -118.35 -3.63
C VAL A 19 60.38 -117.53 -2.43
N SER A 20 60.42 -118.09 -1.22
CA SER A 20 60.03 -117.38 0.00
C SER A 20 60.92 -116.16 0.25
N LYS A 21 62.25 -116.31 0.17
CA LYS A 21 63.18 -115.19 0.30
C LYS A 21 62.97 -114.13 -0.78
N MET A 22 62.76 -114.55 -2.03
CA MET A 22 62.50 -113.64 -3.15
C MET A 22 61.18 -112.89 -3.00
N GLN A 23 60.12 -113.58 -2.58
CA GLN A 23 58.81 -112.98 -2.33
C GLN A 23 58.86 -111.99 -1.17
N VAL A 24 59.51 -112.33 -0.05
CA VAL A 24 59.70 -111.40 1.08
C VAL A 24 60.45 -110.15 0.63
N VAL A 25 61.51 -110.30 -0.18
CA VAL A 25 62.26 -109.16 -0.73
C VAL A 25 61.41 -108.33 -1.68
N GLN A 26 60.63 -108.96 -2.57
CA GLN A 26 59.75 -108.27 -3.50
C GLN A 26 58.64 -107.50 -2.79
N THR A 27 57.95 -108.13 -1.83
CA THR A 27 56.92 -107.50 -1.01
C THR A 27 57.50 -106.36 -0.18
N THR A 28 58.65 -106.56 0.47
CA THR A 28 59.33 -105.50 1.23
C THR A 28 59.69 -104.32 0.34
N ARG A 29 60.24 -104.58 -0.86
CA ARG A 29 60.57 -103.53 -1.83
C ARG A 29 59.32 -102.76 -2.26
N GLN A 30 58.22 -103.45 -2.55
CA GLN A 30 56.97 -102.83 -2.94
C GLN A 30 56.40 -101.94 -1.82
N ILE A 31 56.41 -102.42 -0.57
CA ILE A 31 55.97 -101.64 0.59
C ILE A 31 56.83 -100.38 0.76
N ILE A 32 58.15 -100.48 0.61
CA ILE A 32 59.04 -99.31 0.71
C ILE A 32 58.71 -98.29 -0.40
N LEU A 33 58.55 -98.74 -1.65
CA LEU A 33 58.21 -97.86 -2.75
C LEU A 33 56.84 -97.19 -2.56
N GLU A 34 55.86 -97.94 -2.05
CA GLU A 34 54.55 -97.40 -1.74
C GLU A 34 54.60 -96.38 -0.61
N ASN A 35 55.34 -96.65 0.48
CA ASN A 35 55.55 -95.69 1.56
C ASN A 35 56.26 -94.41 1.07
N VAL A 36 57.26 -94.55 0.19
CA VAL A 36 57.92 -93.37 -0.44
C VAL A 36 56.93 -92.59 -1.29
N ARG A 37 56.07 -93.26 -2.08
CA ARG A 37 55.03 -92.62 -2.88
C ARG A 37 54.02 -91.88 -1.98
N LEU A 38 53.57 -92.51 -0.90
CA LEU A 38 52.62 -91.91 0.05
C LEU A 38 53.24 -90.70 0.75
N ASN A 39 54.49 -90.79 1.19
CA ASN A 39 55.20 -89.66 1.80
C ASN A 39 55.33 -88.47 0.84
N ASN A 40 55.65 -88.73 -0.44
CA ASN A 40 55.70 -87.67 -1.44
C ASN A 40 54.32 -87.02 -1.67
N GLN A 41 53.24 -87.82 -1.68
CA GLN A 41 51.88 -87.29 -1.80
C GLN A 41 51.47 -86.48 -0.56
N MET A 42 51.82 -86.95 0.65
CA MET A 42 51.57 -86.21 1.88
C MET A 42 52.31 -84.88 1.90
N ALA A 43 53.57 -84.83 1.45
CA ALA A 43 54.33 -83.59 1.33
C ALA A 43 53.70 -82.60 0.34
N LEU A 44 53.14 -83.07 -0.78
CA LEU A 44 52.40 -82.21 -1.71
C LEU A 44 51.12 -81.65 -1.08
N ILE A 45 50.34 -82.48 -0.40
CA ILE A 45 49.12 -82.06 0.30
C ILE A 45 49.45 -81.07 1.42
N GLU A 46 50.55 -81.28 2.14
CA GLU A 46 51.02 -80.36 3.19
C GLU A 46 51.40 -78.99 2.59
N ASN A 47 52.08 -78.97 1.45
CA ASN A 47 52.36 -77.71 0.74
C ASN A 47 51.07 -77.00 0.31
N ASP A 48 50.12 -77.73 -0.28
CA ASP A 48 48.83 -77.17 -0.67
C ASP A 48 48.04 -76.62 0.53
N TYR A 49 48.11 -77.31 1.68
CA TYR A 49 47.50 -76.87 2.93
C TYR A 49 48.13 -75.58 3.45
N ASN A 50 49.47 -75.49 3.45
CA ASN A 50 50.19 -74.29 3.88
C ASN A 50 49.87 -73.09 2.99
N ASP A 51 49.80 -73.29 1.68
CA ASP A 51 49.38 -72.26 0.72
C ASP A 51 47.92 -71.80 0.96
N PHE A 52 47.03 -72.74 1.26
CA PHE A 52 45.64 -72.43 1.60
C PHE A 52 45.53 -71.66 2.92
N GLU A 53 46.30 -72.05 3.94
CA GLU A 53 46.34 -71.36 5.23
C GLU A 53 46.86 -69.91 5.07
N ALA A 54 47.92 -69.70 4.29
CA ALA A 54 48.42 -68.38 3.96
C ALA A 54 47.37 -67.52 3.23
N LYS A 55 46.69 -68.09 2.22
CA LYS A 55 45.59 -67.38 1.51
C LYS A 55 44.45 -67.02 2.45
N ASN A 56 44.06 -67.92 3.35
CA ASN A 56 43.01 -67.67 4.33
C ASN A 56 43.42 -66.57 5.33
N GLY A 57 44.70 -66.55 5.74
CA GLY A 57 45.29 -65.47 6.53
C GLY A 57 45.11 -64.12 5.84
N ASN A 58 45.55 -64.01 4.59
CA ASN A 58 45.43 -62.78 3.79
C ASN A 58 43.98 -62.32 3.63
N ILE A 59 43.05 -63.25 3.34
CA ILE A 59 41.62 -62.93 3.22
C ILE A 59 41.05 -62.40 4.54
N ARG A 60 41.47 -62.95 5.69
CA ARG A 60 41.03 -62.46 7.01
C ARG A 60 41.55 -61.06 7.30
N GLU A 61 42.78 -60.76 6.93
CA GLU A 61 43.36 -59.42 7.07
C GLU A 61 42.66 -58.40 6.16
N GLU A 62 42.43 -58.76 4.90
CA GLU A 62 41.69 -57.92 3.96
C GLU A 62 40.26 -57.65 4.45
N LYS A 63 39.58 -58.68 4.98
CA LYS A 63 38.25 -58.54 5.57
C LYS A 63 38.27 -57.59 6.78
N LYS A 64 39.27 -57.68 7.65
CA LYS A 64 39.41 -56.76 8.80
C LYS A 64 39.63 -55.32 8.31
N SER A 65 40.49 -55.13 7.31
CA SER A 65 40.77 -53.82 6.72
C SER A 65 39.51 -53.20 6.12
N LYS A 66 38.80 -53.94 5.26
CA LYS A 66 37.53 -53.50 4.67
C LYS A 66 36.45 -53.22 5.71
N SER A 67 36.36 -54.05 6.76
CA SER A 67 35.42 -53.82 7.85
C SER A 67 35.69 -52.52 8.59
N LEU A 68 36.95 -52.14 8.76
CA LEU A 68 37.32 -50.86 9.37
C LEU A 68 36.97 -49.69 8.43
N GLU A 69 37.24 -49.83 7.14
CA GLU A 69 36.88 -48.83 6.12
C GLU A 69 35.37 -48.57 6.10
N TYR A 70 34.54 -49.62 6.10
CA TYR A 70 33.09 -49.48 6.18
C TYR A 70 32.65 -48.78 7.47
N SER A 71 33.24 -49.12 8.62
CA SER A 71 32.91 -48.45 9.88
C SER A 71 33.22 -46.96 9.85
N LEU A 72 34.34 -46.56 9.25
CA LEU A 72 34.72 -45.15 9.10
C LEU A 72 33.80 -44.42 8.12
N LEU A 73 33.42 -45.08 7.03
CA LEU A 73 32.49 -44.53 6.05
C LEU A 73 31.11 -44.29 6.67
N ASP A 74 30.60 -45.27 7.44
CA ASP A 74 29.33 -45.17 8.15
C ASP A 74 29.32 -44.02 9.16
N GLU A 75 30.41 -43.86 9.91
CA GLU A 75 30.55 -42.75 10.86
C GLU A 75 30.55 -41.39 10.13
N ARG A 76 31.30 -41.30 9.03
CA ARG A 76 31.32 -40.09 8.19
C ARG A 76 29.95 -39.77 7.62
N GLU A 77 29.21 -40.76 7.12
CA GLU A 77 27.87 -40.58 6.60
C GLU A 77 26.92 -40.07 7.69
N ARG A 78 26.95 -40.68 8.88
CA ARG A 78 26.15 -40.23 10.03
C ARG A 78 26.48 -38.79 10.43
N MET A 79 27.74 -38.41 10.42
CA MET A 79 28.19 -37.04 10.71
C MET A 79 27.69 -36.05 9.64
N MET A 80 27.79 -36.42 8.36
CA MET A 80 27.29 -35.62 7.25
C MET A 80 25.77 -35.47 7.31
N ALA A 81 25.02 -36.54 7.59
CA ALA A 81 23.58 -36.50 7.77
C ALA A 81 23.17 -35.58 8.93
N LYS A 82 23.87 -35.63 10.06
CA LYS A 82 23.67 -34.71 11.19
C LYS A 82 23.96 -33.26 10.80
N LYS A 83 25.04 -32.99 10.07
CA LYS A 83 25.39 -31.65 9.58
C LYS A 83 24.31 -31.12 8.63
N ASN A 84 23.92 -31.93 7.65
CA ASN A 84 22.88 -31.58 6.69
C ASN A 84 21.56 -31.27 7.41
N ARG A 85 21.15 -32.09 8.39
CA ARG A 85 19.96 -31.82 9.20
C ARG A 85 20.03 -30.46 9.91
N LYS A 86 21.17 -30.12 10.52
CA LYS A 86 21.36 -28.80 11.15
C LYS A 86 21.29 -27.67 10.14
N THR A 87 21.89 -27.85 8.95
CA THR A 87 21.82 -26.86 7.87
C THR A 87 20.39 -26.68 7.35
N TYR A 88 19.62 -27.75 7.19
CA TYR A 88 18.20 -27.66 6.83
C TYR A 88 17.38 -26.91 7.87
N GLN A 89 17.59 -27.19 9.16
CA GLN A 89 16.92 -26.46 10.23
C GLN A 89 17.29 -24.97 10.25
N LEU A 90 18.53 -24.63 9.89
CA LEU A 90 18.94 -23.23 9.75
C LEU A 90 18.26 -22.57 8.56
N ILE A 91 18.21 -23.25 7.41
CA ILE A 91 17.51 -22.75 6.21
C ILE A 91 16.03 -22.53 6.51
N GLU A 92 15.38 -23.48 7.20
CA GLU A 92 13.97 -23.38 7.63
C GLU A 92 13.76 -22.13 8.50
N LYS A 93 14.57 -21.94 9.55
CA LYS A 93 14.50 -20.74 10.40
C LYS A 93 14.72 -19.45 9.64
N LEU A 94 15.72 -19.39 8.76
CA LEU A 94 15.98 -18.21 7.95
C LEU A 94 14.83 -17.93 6.97
N THR A 95 14.20 -18.98 6.44
CA THR A 95 13.02 -18.85 5.57
C THR A 95 11.84 -18.29 6.36
N ASP A 96 11.60 -18.82 7.56
CA ASP A 96 10.56 -18.31 8.46
C ASP A 96 10.80 -16.82 8.79
N GLU A 97 12.03 -16.45 9.16
CA GLU A 97 12.40 -15.04 9.40
C GLU A 97 12.16 -14.17 8.17
N CYS A 98 12.53 -14.62 6.97
CA CYS A 98 12.22 -13.92 5.71
C CYS A 98 10.72 -13.71 5.52
N THR A 99 9.89 -14.75 5.73
CA THR A 99 8.44 -14.60 5.59
C THR A 99 7.83 -13.64 6.62
N THR A 100 8.34 -13.63 7.85
CA THR A 100 7.89 -12.67 8.87
C THR A 100 8.29 -11.24 8.51
N ASN A 101 9.50 -11.05 7.95
CA ASN A 101 9.97 -9.76 7.49
C ASN A 101 9.17 -9.27 6.27
N GLU A 102 8.81 -10.16 5.34
CA GLU A 102 7.94 -9.83 4.20
C GLU A 102 6.56 -9.38 4.67
N GLN A 103 5.96 -10.06 5.65
CA GLN A 103 4.69 -9.65 6.26
C GLN A 103 4.81 -8.30 6.97
N PHE A 104 5.93 -8.06 7.67
CA PHE A 104 6.20 -6.78 8.31
C PHE A 104 6.32 -5.64 7.29
N ILE A 105 7.06 -5.85 6.19
CA ILE A 105 7.17 -4.89 5.08
C ILE A 105 5.80 -4.60 4.47
N ALA A 106 5.00 -5.64 4.19
CA ALA A 106 3.64 -5.46 3.67
C ALA A 106 2.76 -4.61 4.61
N SER A 107 2.90 -4.78 5.94
CA SER A 107 2.18 -3.94 6.91
C SER A 107 2.66 -2.49 6.95
N LEU A 108 3.94 -2.24 6.64
CA LEU A 108 4.48 -0.89 6.53
C LEU A 108 4.00 -0.22 5.25
N ASP A 109 3.94 -0.95 4.13
CA ASP A 109 3.42 -0.44 2.86
C ASP A 109 1.94 -0.06 2.97
N GLU A 110 1.13 -0.84 3.69
CA GLU A 110 -0.26 -0.50 3.99
C GLU A 110 -0.35 0.81 4.81
N LYS A 111 0.49 0.95 5.85
CA LYS A 111 0.55 2.19 6.65
C LYS A 111 0.99 3.38 5.80
N LEU A 112 1.98 3.21 4.94
CA LEU A 112 2.46 4.27 4.06
C LEU A 112 1.36 4.71 3.08
N SER A 113 0.64 3.75 2.49
CA SER A 113 -0.54 4.03 1.66
C SER A 113 -1.63 4.79 2.43
N SER A 114 -1.85 4.45 3.71
CA SER A 114 -2.80 5.17 4.55
C SER A 114 -2.36 6.60 4.85
N ILE A 115 -1.06 6.83 5.02
CA ILE A 115 -0.48 8.16 5.23
C ILE A 115 -0.67 9.00 3.96
N ASP A 116 -0.36 8.45 2.78
CA ASP A 116 -0.56 9.13 1.50
C ASP A 116 -2.04 9.54 1.31
N TYR A 117 -2.97 8.67 1.68
CA TYR A 117 -4.40 9.00 1.67
C TYR A 117 -4.74 10.13 2.64
N THR A 118 -4.20 10.11 3.87
CA THR A 118 -4.42 11.21 4.81
C THR A 118 -3.82 12.52 4.34
N GLN A 119 -2.67 12.47 3.65
CA GLN A 119 -2.04 13.66 3.08
C GLN A 119 -2.90 14.26 1.98
N GLN A 120 -3.43 13.44 1.07
CA GLN A 120 -4.38 13.90 0.05
C GLN A 120 -5.61 14.57 0.65
N LEU A 121 -6.12 14.04 1.77
CA LEU A 121 -7.26 14.63 2.48
C LEU A 121 -6.90 15.97 3.13
N ILE A 122 -5.69 16.11 3.68
CA ILE A 122 -5.19 17.38 4.22
C ILE A 122 -5.12 18.42 3.09
N ASP A 123 -4.53 18.07 1.95
CA ASP A 123 -4.40 18.96 0.79
C ASP A 123 -5.79 19.41 0.28
N GLU A 124 -6.79 18.51 0.25
CA GLU A 124 -8.17 18.85 -0.11
C GLU A 124 -8.81 19.83 0.89
N LEU A 125 -8.58 19.60 2.19
CA LEU A 125 -9.08 20.50 3.24
C LEU A 125 -8.42 21.88 3.18
N GLU A 126 -7.12 21.95 2.89
CA GLU A 126 -6.40 23.21 2.70
C GLU A 126 -6.97 24.00 1.51
N GLN A 127 -7.18 23.35 0.36
CA GLN A 127 -7.81 23.97 -0.81
C GLN A 127 -9.23 24.47 -0.50
N LEU A 128 -10.02 23.70 0.25
CA LEU A 128 -11.36 24.10 0.64
C LEU A 128 -11.34 25.28 1.62
N ASN A 129 -10.35 25.32 2.52
CA ASN A 129 -10.15 26.43 3.44
C ASN A 129 -9.75 27.71 2.71
N GLU A 130 -8.81 27.63 1.75
CA GLU A 130 -8.43 28.76 0.90
C GLU A 130 -9.62 29.29 0.09
N LYS A 131 -10.45 28.39 -0.45
CA LYS A 131 -11.69 28.76 -1.14
C LYS A 131 -12.72 29.42 -0.20
N ASN A 132 -12.77 29.02 1.06
CA ASN A 132 -13.64 29.66 2.04
C ASN A 132 -13.11 31.03 2.46
N GLU A 133 -11.80 31.19 2.64
CA GLU A 133 -11.18 32.49 2.94
C GLU A 133 -11.39 33.48 1.81
N THR A 134 -11.21 33.07 0.55
CA THR A 134 -11.50 33.93 -0.60
C THR A 134 -12.97 34.35 -0.67
N ARG A 135 -13.92 33.43 -0.44
CA ARG A 135 -15.35 33.76 -0.32
C ARG A 135 -15.64 34.70 0.85
N ARG A 136 -14.99 34.49 2.00
CA ARG A 136 -15.14 35.34 3.18
C ARG A 136 -14.65 36.77 2.89
N ASN A 137 -13.53 36.90 2.20
CA ASN A 137 -12.99 38.20 1.79
C ASN A 137 -13.90 38.89 0.77
N GLN A 138 -14.42 38.17 -0.23
CA GLN A 138 -15.41 38.71 -1.16
C GLN A 138 -16.66 39.22 -0.44
N ALA A 139 -17.20 38.45 0.50
CA ALA A 139 -18.36 38.86 1.30
C ALA A 139 -18.08 40.08 2.19
N LEU A 140 -16.84 40.25 2.66
CA LEU A 140 -16.42 41.45 3.39
C LEU A 140 -16.36 42.68 2.48
N GLU A 141 -15.76 42.55 1.29
CA GLU A 141 -15.72 43.63 0.30
C GLU A 141 -17.12 44.07 -0.13
N GLU A 142 -18.01 43.13 -0.41
CA GLU A 142 -19.42 43.41 -0.71
C GLU A 142 -20.11 44.13 0.46
N ASN A 143 -19.86 43.69 1.70
CA ASN A 143 -20.40 44.37 2.88
C ASN A 143 -19.86 45.80 3.03
N GLU A 144 -18.60 46.06 2.74
CA GLU A 144 -18.05 47.41 2.75
C GLU A 144 -18.71 48.30 1.69
N LEU A 145 -18.90 47.79 0.48
CA LEU A 145 -19.57 48.51 -0.59
C LEU A 145 -21.02 48.84 -0.21
N LEU A 146 -21.74 47.87 0.36
CA LEU A 146 -23.10 48.08 0.86
C LEU A 146 -23.13 49.12 1.99
N ARG A 147 -22.19 49.06 2.94
CA ARG A 147 -22.07 50.07 4.01
C ARG A 147 -21.85 51.47 3.44
N ARG A 148 -20.95 51.62 2.47
CA ARG A 148 -20.70 52.92 1.80
C ARG A 148 -21.96 53.43 1.10
N SER A 149 -22.70 52.55 0.41
CA SER A 149 -23.97 52.91 -0.23
C SER A 149 -25.04 53.34 0.78
N ILE A 150 -25.14 52.65 1.93
CA ILE A 150 -26.06 53.01 3.01
C ILE A 150 -25.71 54.41 3.55
N ILE A 151 -24.43 54.68 3.83
CA ILE A 151 -23.98 55.99 4.34
C ILE A 151 -24.33 57.10 3.34
N GLN A 152 -24.06 56.91 2.04
CA GLN A 152 -24.44 57.88 1.00
C GLN A 152 -25.96 58.12 0.96
N ARG A 153 -26.75 57.06 1.14
CA ARG A 153 -28.21 57.15 1.17
C ARG A 153 -28.72 57.86 2.42
N GLU A 154 -28.08 57.65 3.57
CA GLU A 154 -28.36 58.37 4.81
C GLU A 154 -27.98 59.85 4.71
N GLU A 155 -26.85 60.19 4.09
CA GLU A 155 -26.43 61.57 3.84
C GLU A 155 -27.43 62.31 2.93
N THR A 156 -27.84 61.69 1.83
CA THR A 156 -28.86 62.27 0.93
C THR A 156 -30.22 62.41 1.61
N LEU A 157 -30.63 61.46 2.45
CA LEU A 157 -31.83 61.59 3.29
C LEU A 157 -31.70 62.72 4.31
N SER A 158 -30.54 62.88 4.94
CA SER A 158 -30.28 63.95 5.90
C SER A 158 -30.33 65.34 5.24
N GLN A 159 -29.75 65.47 4.04
CA GLN A 159 -29.86 66.68 3.22
C GLN A 159 -31.31 66.98 2.85
N TYR A 160 -32.06 65.96 2.37
CA TYR A 160 -33.47 66.11 2.06
C TYR A 160 -34.30 66.52 3.28
N GLN A 161 -34.05 65.94 4.46
CA GLN A 161 -34.70 66.34 5.71
C GLN A 161 -34.33 67.77 6.12
N HIS A 162 -33.07 68.19 5.94
CA HIS A 162 -32.64 69.55 6.22
C HIS A 162 -33.37 70.57 5.34
N ASP A 163 -33.43 70.29 4.03
CA ASP A 163 -34.16 71.10 3.06
C ASP A 163 -35.65 71.14 3.35
N MET A 164 -36.26 70.00 3.69
CA MET A 164 -37.66 69.92 4.11
C MET A 164 -37.91 70.74 5.38
N ASN A 165 -37.02 70.70 6.36
CA ASN A 165 -37.13 71.49 7.58
C ASN A 165 -36.95 72.99 7.30
N LYS A 166 -36.04 73.37 6.41
CA LYS A 166 -35.87 74.76 5.95
C LYS A 166 -37.12 75.26 5.23
N ALA A 167 -37.71 74.44 4.37
CA ALA A 167 -38.99 74.72 3.72
C ALA A 167 -40.11 74.89 4.76
N LYS A 168 -40.22 73.96 5.72
CA LYS A 168 -41.22 74.01 6.80
C LYS A 168 -41.06 75.27 7.67
N ARG A 169 -39.83 75.69 7.98
CA ARG A 169 -39.57 76.96 8.69
C ARG A 169 -39.94 78.17 7.85
N SER A 170 -39.61 78.18 6.55
CA SER A 170 -39.99 79.27 5.64
C SER A 170 -41.53 79.39 5.51
N ILE A 171 -42.24 78.26 5.38
CA ILE A 171 -43.70 78.20 5.41
C ILE A 171 -44.23 78.66 6.77
N GLY A 172 -43.67 78.18 7.88
CA GLY A 172 -44.06 78.62 9.23
C GLY A 172 -43.90 80.13 9.43
N ASN A 173 -42.78 80.70 8.99
CA ASN A 173 -42.50 82.13 9.06
C ASN A 173 -43.44 82.95 8.19
N THR A 174 -43.80 82.47 6.99
CA THR A 174 -44.76 83.16 6.11
C THR A 174 -46.19 83.06 6.61
N VAL A 175 -46.61 81.91 7.13
CA VAL A 175 -47.91 81.75 7.80
C VAL A 175 -47.99 82.65 9.03
N GLN A 176 -46.93 82.73 9.85
CA GLN A 176 -46.86 83.66 10.99
C GLN A 176 -46.91 85.11 10.53
N ALA A 177 -46.15 85.50 9.50
CA ALA A 177 -46.16 86.86 8.95
C ALA A 177 -47.53 87.23 8.34
N LEU A 178 -48.20 86.30 7.67
CA LEU A 178 -49.56 86.48 7.17
C LEU A 178 -50.56 86.62 8.33
N ASN A 179 -50.44 85.78 9.35
CA ASN A 179 -51.31 85.84 10.54
C ASN A 179 -51.10 87.18 11.28
N HIS A 180 -49.85 87.65 11.38
CA HIS A 180 -49.52 88.96 11.92
C HIS A 180 -50.08 90.09 11.05
N ALA A 181 -50.00 90.00 9.71
CA ALA A 181 -50.58 91.00 8.81
C ALA A 181 -52.12 91.05 8.87
N ILE A 182 -52.77 89.91 9.08
CA ILE A 182 -54.23 89.80 9.26
C ILE A 182 -54.63 90.35 10.64
N GLN A 183 -53.92 89.99 11.71
CA GLN A 183 -54.20 90.49 13.07
C GLN A 183 -53.90 91.99 13.22
N SER A 184 -52.80 92.48 12.63
CA SER A 184 -52.46 93.92 12.59
C SER A 184 -53.34 94.74 11.66
N SER A 185 -54.21 94.12 10.86
CA SER A 185 -55.24 94.83 10.06
C SER A 185 -56.48 95.22 10.88
N SER A 186 -56.63 94.64 12.08
CA SER A 186 -57.80 94.78 12.95
C SER A 186 -57.70 95.92 13.98
N GLU A 187 -56.54 96.53 14.17
CA GLU A 187 -56.35 97.61 15.15
C GLU A 187 -55.91 98.93 14.50
N THR A 188 -56.26 100.03 15.17
CA THR A 188 -56.23 101.43 14.74
C THR A 188 -54.83 101.94 14.40
N LEU A 189 -54.34 101.67 13.19
CA LEU A 189 -53.03 102.16 12.71
C LEU A 189 -53.13 102.99 11.42
N ASP A 190 -52.22 103.97 11.34
CA ASP A 190 -52.07 104.98 10.29
C ASP A 190 -51.79 104.37 8.90
N THR A 191 -52.22 105.06 7.84
CA THR A 191 -52.23 104.54 6.45
C THR A 191 -50.84 104.17 5.92
N SER A 192 -49.78 104.81 6.42
CA SER A 192 -48.38 104.52 6.07
C SER A 192 -47.90 103.16 6.62
N GLN A 193 -48.29 102.80 7.85
CA GLN A 193 -47.84 101.57 8.52
C GLN A 193 -48.52 100.31 7.97
N LYS A 194 -49.75 100.43 7.46
CA LYS A 194 -50.46 99.34 6.78
C LYS A 194 -49.77 98.95 5.46
N ILE A 195 -49.18 99.91 4.76
CA ILE A 195 -48.46 99.67 3.51
C ILE A 195 -47.14 98.93 3.79
N ASP A 196 -46.40 99.32 4.84
CA ASP A 196 -45.15 98.66 5.24
C ASP A 196 -45.36 97.21 5.72
N ILE A 197 -46.42 96.96 6.48
CA ILE A 197 -46.77 95.59 6.93
C ILE A 197 -47.15 94.72 5.72
N ARG A 198 -47.88 95.27 4.75
CA ARG A 198 -48.26 94.58 3.52
C ARG A 198 -47.06 94.33 2.60
N LEU A 199 -46.13 95.28 2.51
CA LEU A 199 -44.86 95.13 1.79
C LEU A 199 -43.99 94.04 2.42
N ARG A 200 -43.88 93.98 3.76
CA ARG A 200 -43.18 92.88 4.46
C ARG A 200 -43.86 91.52 4.22
N ALA A 201 -45.19 91.47 4.21
CA ALA A 201 -45.93 90.25 3.88
C ALA A 201 -45.68 89.80 2.43
N PHE A 202 -45.73 90.71 1.46
CA PHE A 202 -45.43 90.40 0.06
C PHE A 202 -43.98 90.00 -0.16
N GLN A 203 -43.03 90.66 0.50
CA GLN A 203 -41.60 90.32 0.40
C GLN A 203 -41.32 88.93 1.00
N ASN A 204 -41.99 88.57 2.09
CA ASN A 204 -41.90 87.24 2.69
C ASN A 204 -42.55 86.16 1.80
N ILE A 205 -43.68 86.46 1.15
CA ILE A 205 -44.30 85.56 0.15
C ILE A 205 -43.39 85.38 -1.06
N LEU A 206 -42.76 86.45 -1.54
CA LEU A 206 -41.79 86.38 -2.64
C LEU A 206 -40.58 85.53 -2.27
N GLN A 207 -40.10 85.66 -1.02
CA GLN A 207 -39.00 84.86 -0.50
C GLN A 207 -39.40 83.38 -0.35
N LEU A 208 -40.66 83.08 0.01
CA LEU A 208 -41.21 81.72 0.05
C LEU A 208 -41.34 81.11 -1.36
N LEU A 209 -41.81 81.88 -2.33
CA LEU A 209 -41.87 81.43 -3.72
C LEU A 209 -40.48 81.17 -4.26
N ASN A 210 -39.50 82.02 -3.95
CA ASN A 210 -38.12 81.83 -4.38
C ASN A 210 -37.48 80.59 -3.73
N THR A 211 -37.73 80.35 -2.43
CA THR A 211 -37.27 79.11 -1.76
C THR A 211 -38.00 77.87 -2.28
N ALA A 212 -39.30 77.95 -2.58
CA ALA A 212 -40.06 76.86 -3.19
C ALA A 212 -39.59 76.53 -4.62
N THR A 213 -39.24 77.54 -5.43
CA THR A 213 -38.65 77.35 -6.76
C THR A 213 -37.25 76.77 -6.71
N GLN A 214 -36.41 77.18 -5.74
CA GLN A 214 -35.08 76.60 -5.54
C GLN A 214 -35.14 75.14 -5.04
N LEU A 215 -36.17 74.80 -4.27
CA LEU A 215 -36.44 73.43 -3.80
C LEU A 215 -37.20 72.58 -4.82
N GLY A 216 -37.58 73.13 -5.98
CA GLY A 216 -38.30 72.42 -7.03
C GLY A 216 -39.74 72.03 -6.67
N ILE A 217 -40.33 72.64 -5.64
CA ILE A 217 -41.71 72.40 -5.21
C ILE A 217 -42.60 73.44 -5.88
N GLY A 218 -43.05 73.11 -7.09
CA GLY A 218 -43.91 73.93 -7.95
C GLY A 218 -43.96 73.33 -9.36
N PRO A 219 -44.97 73.64 -10.19
CA PRO A 219 -45.02 73.16 -11.57
C PRO A 219 -43.76 73.65 -12.31
N LYS A 220 -43.02 72.73 -12.94
CA LYS A 220 -41.84 73.08 -13.73
C LYS A 220 -42.29 74.01 -14.86
N LEU A 221 -41.52 75.04 -15.21
CA LEU A 221 -41.87 75.99 -16.28
C LEU A 221 -42.17 75.32 -17.63
N ASN A 222 -41.65 74.11 -17.86
CA ASN A 222 -41.98 73.30 -19.05
C ASN A 222 -43.44 72.80 -19.07
N ASP A 223 -44.12 72.66 -17.93
CA ASP A 223 -45.52 72.22 -17.86
C ASP A 223 -46.53 73.37 -18.10
N LEU A 224 -46.09 74.63 -17.97
CA LEU A 224 -46.94 75.80 -18.21
C LEU A 224 -46.89 76.29 -19.67
N ALA A 225 -45.83 75.96 -20.42
CA ALA A 225 -45.68 76.31 -21.83
C ALA A 225 -46.18 75.22 -22.80
N ALA A 226 -46.42 74.00 -22.34
CA ALA A 226 -46.83 72.86 -23.18
C ALA A 226 -48.36 72.64 -23.26
N LYS A 227 -49.19 73.61 -22.83
CA LYS A 227 -50.63 73.62 -23.13
C LYS A 227 -50.87 74.47 -24.38
N ASN A 228 -50.50 73.94 -25.54
CA ASN A 228 -51.09 74.17 -26.85
C ASN A 228 -50.24 73.44 -27.89
N GLU A 229 -50.55 72.16 -28.11
CA GLU A 229 -50.50 71.41 -29.37
C GLU A 229 -50.33 69.90 -29.09
N SER A 230 -51.44 69.19 -29.27
CA SER A 230 -51.61 67.78 -29.70
C SER A 230 -50.57 66.70 -29.33
N GLU A 231 -51.06 65.72 -28.56
CA GLU A 231 -50.76 64.27 -28.63
C GLU A 231 -50.66 63.70 -30.08
N PRO A 232 -50.20 62.44 -30.31
CA PRO A 232 -49.48 61.48 -29.44
C PRO A 232 -48.32 60.73 -30.18
N LEU A 233 -47.47 59.97 -29.46
CA LEU A 233 -47.22 58.55 -29.76
C LEU A 233 -46.26 57.86 -28.77
N LEU A 234 -46.67 56.65 -28.39
CA LEU A 234 -46.00 55.65 -27.57
C LEU A 234 -44.65 55.20 -28.13
N THR A 235 -43.65 55.13 -27.24
CA THR A 235 -42.74 53.98 -27.00
C THR A 235 -42.07 54.31 -25.66
N THR A 236 -42.02 53.47 -24.63
CA THR A 236 -41.24 52.22 -24.60
C THR A 236 -41.64 51.38 -23.38
N ASN A 237 -41.91 50.11 -23.65
CA ASN A 237 -41.45 48.93 -22.93
C ASN A 237 -41.41 48.96 -21.40
N ASP A 238 -42.35 48.20 -20.86
CA ASP A 238 -42.31 47.44 -19.62
C ASP A 238 -40.89 46.94 -19.24
N VAL A 239 -40.47 47.26 -18.02
CA VAL A 239 -39.64 46.37 -17.22
C VAL A 239 -40.39 46.17 -15.92
N ASP A 240 -41.16 45.09 -15.90
CA ASP A 240 -41.81 44.59 -14.71
C ASP A 240 -40.78 44.18 -13.66
N ILE A 241 -41.14 44.59 -12.46
CA ILE A 241 -40.51 44.32 -11.19
C ILE A 241 -40.95 42.92 -10.71
N LEU A 242 -40.04 42.29 -9.94
CA LEU A 242 -40.22 41.16 -9.01
C LEU A 242 -40.18 39.74 -9.64
N PRO A 243 -39.48 38.80 -8.97
CA PRO A 243 -39.97 38.31 -7.68
C PRO A 243 -38.89 38.11 -6.60
N SER A 244 -39.32 38.24 -5.34
CA SER A 244 -38.90 37.33 -4.27
C SER A 244 -40.01 36.29 -4.09
N PRO A 245 -39.71 35.04 -3.70
CA PRO A 245 -39.66 34.79 -2.26
C PRO A 245 -38.62 33.77 -1.80
N ILE A 246 -38.28 33.95 -0.53
CA ILE A 246 -37.57 33.05 0.37
C ILE A 246 -38.19 31.64 0.35
N GLN A 247 -37.36 30.59 0.30
CA GLN A 247 -37.70 29.25 0.78
C GLN A 247 -36.63 28.73 1.74
N PRO A 248 -37.03 27.88 2.71
CA PRO A 248 -36.33 27.72 3.98
C PRO A 248 -35.28 26.61 3.97
N LEU A 249 -34.30 26.76 4.86
CA LEU A 249 -33.50 25.66 5.41
C LEU A 249 -34.43 24.62 6.05
N GLY A 250 -34.33 23.37 5.62
CA GLY A 250 -34.89 22.24 6.36
C GLY A 250 -35.01 20.96 5.55
N ALA A 251 -33.99 20.08 5.63
CA ALA A 251 -34.16 18.64 5.84
C ALA A 251 -32.80 17.90 5.76
N LEU A 252 -32.32 17.57 6.96
CA LEU A 252 -31.47 16.43 7.31
C LEU A 252 -31.35 15.33 6.24
N ARG A 253 -30.10 15.09 5.80
CA ARG A 253 -29.70 13.81 5.20
C ARG A 253 -29.99 12.69 6.20
N LYS A 254 -30.97 11.84 5.91
CA LYS A 254 -31.09 10.51 6.51
C LYS A 254 -29.90 9.67 6.02
N ILE A 255 -28.89 9.53 6.87
CA ILE A 255 -27.90 8.46 6.77
C ILE A 255 -28.66 7.15 7.00
N LYS A 256 -28.87 6.40 5.91
CA LYS A 256 -29.37 5.03 5.99
C LYS A 256 -28.22 4.16 6.45
N THR A 257 -28.27 3.73 7.71
CA THR A 257 -27.51 2.60 8.21
C THR A 257 -27.81 1.37 7.34
N ARG A 258 -26.82 0.89 6.59
CA ARG A 258 -26.77 -0.51 6.17
C ARG A 258 -25.76 -1.22 7.06
N SER A 259 -26.33 -1.88 8.04
CA SER A 259 -25.74 -2.94 8.83
C SER A 259 -25.33 -4.13 7.96
N ILE A 260 -24.20 -4.72 8.35
CA ILE A 260 -23.91 -6.16 8.41
C ILE A 260 -23.84 -6.90 7.06
N GLY A 261 -22.62 -7.31 6.74
CA GLY A 261 -22.32 -8.29 5.70
C GLY A 261 -20.85 -8.70 5.75
N VAL A 262 -20.41 -9.24 6.88
CA VAL A 262 -19.20 -10.08 6.95
C VAL A 262 -19.44 -11.26 6.02
N GLN A 263 -18.75 -11.28 4.88
CA GLN A 263 -18.57 -12.49 4.09
C GLN A 263 -17.09 -12.84 4.10
N THR A 264 -16.75 -13.76 5.00
CA THR A 264 -15.60 -14.64 4.91
C THR A 264 -15.76 -15.53 3.69
N SER A 265 -15.14 -15.18 2.57
CA SER A 265 -14.91 -16.12 1.47
C SER A 265 -13.60 -16.87 1.70
N ILE A 266 -13.69 -17.91 2.55
CA ILE A 266 -12.86 -19.10 2.45
C ILE A 266 -13.43 -19.89 1.28
N SER A 267 -12.65 -20.06 0.21
CA SER A 267 -12.65 -21.23 -0.70
C SER A 267 -12.12 -20.83 -2.07
N ASN A 268 -10.88 -21.22 -2.37
CA ASN A 268 -10.62 -22.06 -3.53
C ASN A 268 -9.20 -22.62 -3.43
N ARG A 269 -9.12 -23.76 -2.72
CA ARG A 269 -8.10 -24.77 -2.96
C ARG A 269 -8.43 -25.44 -4.28
N ASN A 270 -7.60 -25.24 -5.30
CA ASN A 270 -7.42 -26.25 -6.33
C ASN A 270 -6.13 -27.01 -6.01
N PRO A 271 -6.19 -28.33 -5.78
CA PRO A 271 -5.00 -29.16 -5.63
C PRO A 271 -4.50 -29.51 -7.03
N ILE A 272 -3.24 -29.19 -7.32
CA ILE A 272 -2.54 -29.71 -8.51
C ILE A 272 -1.63 -30.85 -8.03
N PRO A 273 -1.60 -31.97 -8.78
CA PRO A 273 -1.50 -33.31 -8.23
C PRO A 273 -0.06 -33.75 -7.96
N TYR A 274 0.07 -34.65 -6.99
CA TYR A 274 1.25 -35.49 -6.83
C TYR A 274 1.44 -36.36 -8.08
N HIS A 275 2.45 -36.05 -8.88
CA HIS A 275 3.14 -37.04 -9.69
C HIS A 275 4.54 -37.23 -9.12
N LEU A 276 4.76 -38.37 -8.47
CA LEU A 276 6.07 -39.00 -8.44
C LEU A 276 6.43 -39.35 -9.88
N GLN A 277 7.49 -38.73 -10.40
CA GLN A 277 8.43 -39.43 -11.26
C GLN A 277 9.76 -38.67 -11.25
N SER A 278 10.79 -39.46 -10.94
CA SER A 278 12.20 -39.18 -11.09
C SER A 278 12.51 -38.44 -12.39
N ASP A 279 13.14 -37.27 -12.30
CA ASP A 279 14.22 -36.93 -13.22
C ASP A 279 15.16 -35.89 -12.61
N SER A 280 16.41 -36.28 -12.61
CA SER A 280 17.59 -35.51 -12.28
C SER A 280 17.77 -34.30 -13.19
N SER A 281 18.45 -33.28 -12.64
CA SER A 281 19.18 -32.21 -13.33
C SER A 281 18.40 -31.14 -14.09
N ILE A 282 17.88 -30.13 -13.38
CA ILE A 282 17.86 -28.73 -13.87
C ILE A 282 18.12 -27.80 -12.66
N LEU A 283 19.36 -27.36 -12.48
CA LEU A 283 19.68 -26.19 -11.65
C LEU A 283 19.47 -24.92 -12.51
N PRO A 284 18.88 -23.84 -11.97
CA PRO A 284 18.79 -22.58 -12.69
C PRO A 284 20.19 -21.95 -12.86
N PRO A 285 20.43 -21.17 -13.94
CA PRO A 285 21.72 -20.53 -14.18
C PRO A 285 22.01 -19.49 -13.09
N LEU A 286 23.20 -19.59 -12.49
CA LEU A 286 23.70 -18.66 -11.47
C LEU A 286 23.91 -17.26 -12.06
N SER A 287 23.62 -16.24 -11.25
CA SER A 287 23.78 -14.83 -11.60
C SER A 287 25.25 -14.48 -11.93
N PRO A 288 25.49 -13.53 -12.86
CA PRO A 288 26.82 -13.21 -13.39
C PRO A 288 27.82 -12.72 -12.33
N THR A 289 27.33 -12.27 -11.18
CA THR A 289 28.15 -11.83 -10.04
C THR A 289 28.90 -12.99 -9.37
N VAL A 290 28.34 -14.20 -9.40
CA VAL A 290 28.94 -15.40 -8.78
C VAL A 290 29.98 -16.06 -9.68
N GLN A 291 29.88 -15.89 -11.01
CA GLN A 291 30.88 -16.40 -11.96
C GLN A 291 32.22 -15.68 -11.86
N ARG A 292 32.25 -14.37 -11.55
CA ARG A 292 33.50 -13.60 -11.42
C ARG A 292 34.36 -14.00 -10.21
N GLN A 293 33.75 -14.44 -9.11
CA GLN A 293 34.50 -14.87 -7.92
C GLN A 293 35.08 -16.28 -8.05
N ARG A 294 34.53 -17.11 -8.94
CA ARG A 294 35.07 -18.45 -9.23
C ARG A 294 36.32 -18.39 -10.12
N SER A 295 36.37 -17.46 -11.06
CA SER A 295 37.55 -17.26 -11.92
C SER A 295 38.77 -16.73 -11.16
N SER A 296 38.58 -15.98 -10.07
CA SER A 296 39.70 -15.43 -9.28
C SER A 296 40.32 -16.42 -8.29
N LEU A 297 39.65 -17.54 -7.99
CA LEU A 297 40.14 -18.56 -7.05
C LEU A 297 40.82 -19.75 -7.75
N LEU A 298 40.79 -19.81 -9.08
CA LEU A 298 41.44 -20.85 -9.88
C LEU A 298 42.74 -20.36 -10.54
N SER A 299 43.13 -19.09 -10.32
CA SER A 299 44.35 -18.48 -10.84
C SER A 299 45.37 -18.08 -9.76
N ALA A 300 45.25 -18.65 -8.56
CA ALA A 300 46.22 -18.54 -7.46
C ALA A 300 46.60 -19.95 -7.00
#